data_AF-M1FIE0-F1
#
_entry.id   AF-M1FIE0-F1
#
_cell.length_a   1.000
_cell.length_b   1.000
_cell.length_c   1.000
_cell.angle_alpha   90.00
_cell.angle_beta   90.00
_cell.angle_gamma   90.00
#
_symmetry.space_group_name_H-M   'P 1'
#
loop_
_entity.id
_entity.type
_entity.pdbx_description
1 polymer ?
#
loop_
_entity_poly.entity_id
_entity_poly.type
_entity_poly.pdbx_seq_one_letter_code
_entity_poly.pdbx_strand_id
1 'polypeptide(L)' 'MELLQAGVDCSVIALWLGHESVETTQVYLHAHMALKEAALAKIDPLGHAGVKCYQPGDELLAFLNNL' A
#
# COMPACT_ATOMS: atom_id res chain seq x y z
N MET A 1 6.43 6.12 2.20
CA MET A 1 6.35 7.10 3.31
C MET A 1 6.85 6.38 4.54
N GLU A 2 8.03 6.76 5.04
CA GLU A 2 8.73 6.09 6.15
C GLU A 2 7.88 6.02 7.43
N LEU A 3 7.07 7.05 7.72
CA LEU A 3 6.20 7.08 8.89
C LEU A 3 5.11 6.00 8.85
N LEU A 4 4.45 5.83 7.69
CA LEU A 4 3.43 4.80 7.51
C LEU A 4 4.06 3.39 7.53
N GLN A 5 5.27 3.25 6.98
CA GLN A 5 6.06 2.01 7.04
C GLN A 5 6.47 1.64 8.46
N ALA A 6 6.78 2.64 9.29
CA ALA A 6 7.08 2.49 10.72
C ALA A 6 5.83 2.21 11.58
N GLY A 7 4.63 2.11 10.97
CA GLY A 7 3.38 1.80 11.66
C GLY A 7 2.68 3.02 12.28
N VAL A 8 3.07 4.24 11.91
CA VAL A 8 2.37 5.46 12.33
C VAL A 8 1.05 5.59 11.57
N ASP A 9 -0.06 5.73 12.30
CA ASP A 9 -1.40 5.84 11.71
C ASP A 9 -1.58 7.15 10.92
N CYS A 10 -2.40 7.09 9.85
CA CYS A 10 -2.67 8.25 9.00
C CYS A 10 -3.27 9.43 9.79
N SER A 11 -4.04 9.20 10.86
CA SER A 11 -4.56 10.27 11.71
C SER A 11 -3.46 11.02 12.46
N VAL A 12 -2.40 10.32 12.87
CA VAL A 12 -1.23 10.92 13.53
C VAL A 12 -0.39 11.69 12.52
N ILE A 13 -0.23 11.15 11.30
CA ILE A 13 0.46 11.84 10.20
C ILE A 13 -0.27 13.13 9.82
N ALA A 14 -1.60 13.08 9.68
CA ALA A 14 -2.42 14.25 9.39
C ALA A 14 -2.30 15.32 10.48
N LEU A 15 -2.32 14.90 11.76
CA LEU A 15 -2.14 15.80 12.89
C LEU A 15 -0.76 16.49 12.89
N TRP A 16 0.32 15.75 12.65
CA TRP A 16 1.68 16.31 12.59
C TRP A 16 1.90 17.26 11.42
N LEU A 17 1.22 17.01 10.31
CA LEU A 17 1.26 17.87 9.13
C LEU A 17 0.28 19.07 9.21
N GLY A 18 -0.52 19.16 10.29
CA GLY A 18 -1.44 20.27 10.53
C GLY A 18 -2.72 20.21 9.67
N HIS A 19 -3.08 19.03 9.15
CA HIS A 19 -4.30 18.87 8.38
C HIS A 19 -5.50 18.69 9.33
N GLU A 20 -6.55 19.47 9.09
CA GLU A 20 -7.84 19.34 9.78
C GLU A 20 -8.54 18.01 9.44
N SER A 21 -8.26 17.44 8.27
CA SER A 21 -8.84 16.18 7.79
C SER A 21 -7.77 15.20 7.31
N VAL A 22 -7.97 13.93 7.65
CA VAL A 22 -7.13 12.80 7.22
C VAL A 22 -7.27 12.48 5.74
N GLU A 23 -8.28 13.02 5.06
CA GLU A 23 -8.59 12.75 3.64
C GLU A 23 -7.39 13.03 2.72
N THR A 24 -6.65 14.11 2.99
CA THR A 24 -5.45 14.47 2.22
C THR A 24 -4.26 13.51 2.43
N THR A 25 -4.27 12.72 3.52
CA THR A 25 -3.25 11.70 3.82
C THR A 25 -3.66 10.28 3.40
N GLN A 26 -4.92 10.07 2.99
CA GLN A 26 -5.41 8.76 2.50
C GLN A 26 -4.65 8.28 1.26
N VAL A 27 -4.09 9.19 0.46
CA VAL A 27 -3.22 8.84 -0.67
C VAL A 27 -2.03 7.96 -0.24
N TYR A 28 -1.52 8.13 0.97
CA TYR A 28 -0.42 7.32 1.48
C TYR A 28 -0.84 5.88 1.78
N LEU A 29 -2.09 5.67 2.21
CA LEU A 29 -2.68 4.35 2.39
C LEU A 29 -2.77 3.59 1.06
N HIS A 30 -3.13 4.29 -0.01
CA HIS A 30 -3.21 3.71 -1.35
C HIS A 30 -1.84 3.39 -1.95
N ALA A 31 -0.82 4.18 -1.63
CA ALA A 31 0.56 3.94 -2.08
C ALA A 31 1.27 2.78 -1.33
N HIS A 32 0.76 2.37 -0.16
CA HIS A 32 1.42 1.40 0.70
C HIS A 32 0.98 -0.05 0.44
N MET A 33 1.59 -0.69 -0.54
CA MET A 33 1.24 -2.06 -0.97
C MET A 33 1.33 -3.10 0.16
N ALA A 34 2.37 -3.06 0.99
CA ALA A 34 2.55 -4.01 2.10
C ALA A 34 1.41 -3.97 3.14
N LEU A 35 0.75 -2.82 3.30
CA LEU A 35 -0.39 -2.70 4.21
C LEU A 35 -1.63 -3.38 3.62
N LYS A 36 -1.84 -3.24 2.31
CA LYS A 36 -2.91 -3.94 1.59
C LYS A 36 -2.70 -5.46 1.63
N GLU A 37 -1.46 -5.91 1.45
CA GLU A 37 -1.10 -7.33 1.54
C GLU A 37 -1.33 -7.88 2.96
N ALA A 38 -0.90 -7.15 4.00
CA ALA A 38 -1.13 -7.54 5.38
C ALA A 38 -2.63 -7.58 5.75
N ALA A 39 -3.44 -6.70 5.17
CA ALA A 39 -4.89 -6.73 5.30
C ALA A 39 -5.49 -7.94 4.57
N LEU A 40 -5.06 -8.20 3.33
CA LEU A 40 -5.49 -9.35 2.53
C LEU A 40 -5.14 -10.68 3.21
N ALA A 41 -3.96 -10.79 3.84
CA ALA A 41 -3.52 -11.99 4.55
C ALA A 41 -4.39 -12.34 5.78
N LYS A 42 -5.13 -11.36 6.33
CA LYS A 42 -6.04 -11.56 7.47
C LYS A 42 -7.44 -12.01 7.06
N ILE A 43 -7.76 -11.97 5.76
CA ILE A 43 -9.06 -12.33 5.22
C ILE A 43 -8.97 -13.76 4.70
N ASP A 44 -9.90 -14.63 5.14
CA ASP A 44 -10.03 -15.96 4.54
C ASP A 44 -10.40 -15.79 3.05
N PRO A 45 -9.65 -16.38 2.11
CA PRO A 45 -9.91 -16.17 0.69
C PRO A 45 -11.34 -16.59 0.36
N LEU A 46 -12.22 -15.59 0.18
CA LEU A 46 -13.64 -15.76 -0.10
C LEU A 46 -13.83 -16.51 -1.42
N GLY A 47 -13.84 -17.84 -1.36
CA GLY A 47 -14.10 -18.75 -2.48
C GLY A 47 -13.08 -18.72 -3.64
N HIS A 48 -12.10 -17.80 -3.63
CA HIS A 48 -11.13 -17.61 -4.70
C HIS A 48 -9.75 -18.10 -4.25
N ALA A 49 -9.62 -19.41 -4.09
CA ALA A 49 -8.33 -20.08 -4.05
C ALA A 49 -7.64 -19.92 -5.42
N GLY A 50 -7.10 -18.74 -5.73
CA GLY A 50 -6.50 -18.51 -7.04
C GLY A 50 -6.21 -17.07 -7.47
N VAL A 51 -6.49 -16.03 -6.67
CA VAL A 51 -6.03 -14.68 -7.02
C VAL A 51 -4.51 -14.64 -6.88
N LYS A 52 -3.80 -14.93 -7.97
CA LYS A 52 -2.35 -14.75 -8.05
C LYS A 52 -2.07 -13.25 -8.07
N CYS A 53 -1.29 -12.77 -7.10
CA CYS A 53 -0.70 -11.43 -7.18
C CYS A 53 0.00 -11.30 -8.54
N TYR A 54 -0.24 -10.19 -9.24
CA TYR A 54 0.40 -9.92 -10.52
C TYR A 54 1.92 -10.05 -10.38
N GLN A 55 2.50 -10.92 -11.21
CA GLN A 55 3.95 -11.05 -11.34
C GLN A 55 4.34 -10.39 -12.67
N PRO A 56 5.07 -9.27 -12.65
CA PRO A 56 5.54 -8.65 -13.88
C PRO A 56 6.51 -9.61 -14.60
N GLY A 57 6.39 -9.70 -15.92
CA GLY A 57 7.32 -10.47 -16.74
C GLY A 57 8.67 -9.77 -16.88
N ASP A 58 9.70 -10.54 -17.23
CA ASP A 58 11.09 -10.08 -17.34
C ASP A 58 11.25 -8.88 -18.30
N GLU A 59 10.49 -8.86 -19.39
CA GLU A 59 10.52 -7.76 -20.38
C GLU A 59 10.04 -6.42 -19.79
N LEU A 60 8.97 -6.45 -18.99
CA LEU A 60 8.46 -5.25 -18.32
C LEU A 60 9.44 -4.75 -17.26
N LEU A 61 10.02 -5.65 -16.47
CA LEU A 61 11.02 -5.29 -15.46
C LEU A 61 12.29 -4.70 -16.11
N ALA A 62 12.73 -5.29 -17.24
CA ALA A 62 13.86 -4.77 -17.99
C ALA A 62 13.60 -3.37 -18.55
N PHE A 63 12.40 -3.10 -19.07
CA PHE A 63 12.02 -1.76 -19.52
C PHE A 63 12.05 -0.74 -18.37
N LEU A 64 11.43 -1.06 -17.23
CA LEU A 64 11.33 -0.15 -16.09
C LEU A 64 12.69 0.16 -15.45
N ASN A 65 13.62 -0.78 -15.44
CA ASN A 65 14.98 -0.56 -14.92
C ASN A 65 15.85 0.35 -15.81
N ASN A 66 15.43 0.61 -17.05
CA ASN A 66 16.14 1.46 -18.01
C ASN A 66 15.52 2.86 -18.16
N LEU A 67 14.59 3.25 -17.27
CA LEU A 67 14.03 4.60 -17.14
C LEU A 67 14.73 5.38 -16.01
#